data_AF-A0A1H6FP99-F1
#
_entry.id   AF-A0A1H6FP99-F1
#
_cell.length_a   1.000
_cell.length_b   1.000
_cell.length_c   1.000
_cell.angle_alpha   90.00
_cell.angle_beta   90.00
_cell.angle_gamma   90.00
#
_symmetry.space_group_name_H-M   'P 1'
#
loop_
_entity.id
_entity.type
_entity.pdbx_description
1 polymer ?
#
loop_
_entity_poly.entity_id
_entity_poly.type
_entity_poly.pdbx_seq_one_letter_code
_entity_poly.pdbx_strand_id
1 'polypeptide(L)'
;MRSTAKLSLAALTLLALAAPLPASANGMQSAVATLNDPIAQDRMADTIATMVGALMQMQVGPLAKAVAQIDPESDAAYIPPNATLGEVTGRDPEYAERMGADVRATTRMAGHAASALAAYAPVLKDMARDMAAQWERERADARR
;
A
#
# COMPACT_ATOMS: atom_id res chain seq x y z
N MET A 1 -18.58 -48.96 2.93
CA MET A 1 -18.95 -48.40 1.60
C MET A 1 -19.28 -46.93 1.80
N ARG A 2 -18.39 -46.01 1.39
CA ARG A 2 -18.48 -45.11 0.21
C ARG A 2 -19.55 -43.99 0.29
N SER A 3 -19.07 -42.79 0.68
CA SER A 3 -19.09 -41.45 0.02
C SER A 3 -20.36 -40.80 -0.58
N THR A 4 -20.33 -39.45 -0.54
CA THR A 4 -21.11 -38.40 -1.24
C THR A 4 -22.43 -37.94 -0.59
N ALA A 5 -22.78 -36.65 -0.49
CA ALA A 5 -22.35 -35.49 -1.25
C ALA A 5 -22.30 -34.20 -0.38
N LYS A 6 -21.14 -33.52 -0.41
CA LYS A 6 -21.03 -32.08 -0.19
C LYS A 6 -21.65 -31.40 -1.41
N LEU A 7 -22.67 -30.57 -1.26
CA LEU A 7 -23.06 -29.54 -2.24
C LEU A 7 -24.27 -28.79 -1.67
N SER A 8 -24.08 -27.54 -1.26
CA SER A 8 -25.05 -26.43 -1.33
C SER A 8 -24.59 -25.15 -0.62
N LEU A 9 -23.30 -25.00 -0.31
CA LEU A 9 -22.75 -23.76 0.25
C LEU A 9 -22.25 -22.77 -0.84
N ALA A 10 -22.93 -22.70 -1.98
CA ALA A 10 -22.52 -21.87 -3.12
C ALA A 10 -23.56 -20.83 -3.56
N ALA A 11 -24.68 -20.68 -2.84
CA ALA A 11 -25.76 -19.77 -3.25
C ALA A 11 -25.79 -18.41 -2.51
N LEU A 12 -24.96 -18.19 -1.49
CA LEU A 12 -25.03 -16.95 -0.69
C LEU A 12 -24.20 -15.76 -1.22
N THR A 13 -23.44 -15.93 -2.30
CA THR A 13 -22.56 -14.87 -2.83
C THR A 13 -23.27 -13.87 -3.74
N LEU A 14 -24.53 -14.10 -4.13
CA LEU A 14 -25.22 -13.32 -5.17
C LEU A 14 -26.30 -12.34 -4.68
N LEU A 15 -26.51 -12.18 -3.37
CA LEU A 15 -27.47 -11.20 -2.82
C LEU A 15 -26.85 -9.91 -2.25
N ALA A 16 -25.55 -9.67 -2.42
CA ALA A 16 -24.89 -8.47 -1.90
C ALA A 16 -24.87 -7.27 -2.87
N LEU A 17 -25.52 -7.34 -4.03
CA LEU A 17 -25.42 -6.31 -5.08
C LEU A 17 -26.65 -5.38 -5.18
N ALA A 18 -27.34 -5.12 -4.05
CA ALA A 18 -28.48 -4.19 -4.01
C ALA A 18 -28.62 -3.40 -2.69
N ALA A 19 -27.58 -3.37 -1.85
CA ALA A 19 -27.55 -2.39 -0.76
C ALA A 19 -26.89 -1.11 -1.29
N PRO A 20 -27.47 0.09 -1.06
CA PRO A 20 -26.71 1.31 -1.24
C PRO A 20 -25.46 1.18 -0.35
N LEU A 21 -24.29 1.54 -0.87
CA LEU A 21 -23.03 1.53 -0.12
C LEU A 21 -22.75 2.92 0.47
N PRO A 22 -23.40 3.39 1.57
CA PRO A 22 -22.93 4.55 2.30
C PRO A 22 -21.77 4.19 3.27
N ALA A 23 -21.45 2.91 3.45
CA ALA A 23 -20.41 2.46 4.39
C ALA A 23 -18.97 2.54 3.82
N SER A 24 -18.78 2.41 2.51
CA SER A 24 -17.44 2.44 1.90
C SER A 24 -16.93 3.87 1.66
N ALA A 25 -17.81 4.86 1.53
CA ALA A 25 -17.42 6.26 1.40
C ALA A 25 -16.86 6.81 2.73
N ASN A 26 -17.58 6.62 3.84
CA ASN A 26 -17.11 7.09 5.15
C ASN A 26 -15.80 6.43 5.59
N GLY A 27 -15.60 5.13 5.30
CA GLY A 27 -14.33 4.44 5.55
C GLY A 27 -13.19 4.99 4.70
N MET A 28 -13.45 5.30 3.42
CA MET A 28 -12.46 5.90 2.51
C MET A 28 -12.09 7.32 2.93
N GLN A 29 -13.07 8.17 3.24
CA GLN A 29 -12.85 9.52 3.73
C GLN A 29 -12.10 9.53 5.07
N SER A 30 -12.44 8.62 5.99
CA SER A 30 -11.71 8.47 7.26
C SER A 30 -10.28 7.99 7.05
N ALA A 31 -10.05 7.04 6.15
CA ALA A 31 -8.70 6.57 5.81
C ALA A 31 -7.87 7.69 5.17
N VAL A 32 -8.46 8.48 4.27
CA VAL A 32 -7.80 9.65 3.67
C VAL A 32 -7.51 10.73 4.72
N ALA A 33 -8.42 10.96 5.67
CA ALA A 33 -8.19 11.91 6.76
C ALA A 33 -7.04 11.46 7.68
N THR A 34 -6.97 10.16 8.03
CA THR A 34 -5.85 9.60 8.80
C THR A 34 -4.55 9.61 8.01
N LEU A 35 -4.59 9.35 6.71
CA LEU A 35 -3.41 9.42 5.84
C LEU A 35 -2.91 10.85 5.64
N ASN A 36 -3.77 11.86 5.74
CA ASN A 36 -3.42 13.29 5.64
C ASN A 36 -3.12 13.96 6.99
N ASP A 37 -3.32 13.25 8.11
CA ASP A 37 -3.00 13.76 9.44
C ASP A 37 -1.47 13.85 9.61
N PRO A 38 -0.88 15.05 9.77
CA PRO A 38 0.56 15.21 9.90
C PRO A 38 1.14 14.38 11.06
N ILE A 39 0.40 14.26 12.16
CA ILE A 39 0.85 13.51 13.34
C ILE A 39 0.88 12.01 13.03
N ALA A 40 -0.11 11.49 12.30
CA ALA A 40 -0.14 10.09 11.88
C ALA A 40 0.94 9.79 10.86
N GLN A 41 1.17 10.69 9.90
CA GLN A 41 2.24 10.59 8.89
C GLN A 41 3.62 10.54 9.53
N ASP A 42 3.91 11.41 10.49
CA ASP A 42 5.20 11.43 11.18
C ASP A 42 5.43 10.13 11.96
N ARG A 43 4.40 9.64 12.68
CA ARG A 43 4.50 8.36 13.41
C ARG A 43 4.73 7.15 12.51
N MET A 44 4.07 7.12 11.34
CA MET A 44 4.27 6.06 10.36
C MET A 44 5.69 6.10 9.79
N ALA A 45 6.19 7.30 9.44
CA ALA A 45 7.55 7.49 8.96
C ALA A 45 8.58 7.03 10.00
N ASP A 46 8.40 7.38 11.27
CA ASP A 46 9.31 6.98 12.36
C ASP A 46 9.29 5.47 12.60
N THR A 47 8.11 4.83 12.50
CA THR A 47 7.97 3.37 12.61
C THR A 47 8.72 2.67 11.47
N ILE A 48 8.55 3.15 10.22
CA ILE A 48 9.24 2.61 9.06
C ILE A 48 10.76 2.81 9.19
N ALA A 49 11.21 4.01 9.59
CA ALA A 49 12.62 4.30 9.79
C ALA A 49 13.23 3.39 10.87
N THR A 50 12.49 3.11 11.95
CA THR A 50 12.90 2.17 13.00
C THR A 50 13.01 0.74 12.48
N MET A 51 12.02 0.27 11.72
CA MET A 51 12.06 -1.07 11.12
C MET A 51 13.22 -1.21 10.14
N VAL A 52 13.44 -0.22 9.28
CA VAL A 52 14.56 -0.21 8.33
C VAL A 52 15.90 -0.17 9.07
N GLY A 53 16.02 0.66 10.11
CA GLY A 53 17.22 0.72 10.95
C GLY A 53 17.52 -0.63 11.61
N ALA A 54 16.49 -1.32 12.12
CA ALA A 54 16.64 -2.66 12.69
C ALA A 54 17.07 -3.69 11.65
N LEU A 55 16.51 -3.65 10.43
CA LEU A 55 16.91 -4.54 9.33
C LEU A 55 18.36 -4.28 8.90
N MET A 56 18.82 -3.03 8.88
CA MET A 56 20.20 -2.69 8.54
C MET A 56 21.21 -3.24 9.55
N GLN A 57 20.84 -3.41 10.81
CA GLN A 57 21.70 -4.02 11.85
C GLN A 57 21.70 -5.55 11.82
N MET A 58 20.87 -6.17 10.98
CA MET A 58 20.80 -7.63 10.89
C MET A 58 22.12 -8.18 10.35
N GLN A 59 22.73 -9.12 11.08
CA GLN A 59 23.95 -9.78 10.65
C GLN A 59 23.67 -10.73 9.48
N VAL A 60 24.35 -10.50 8.36
CA VAL A 60 24.21 -11.29 7.12
C VAL A 60 25.34 -12.29 6.92
N GLY A 61 26.39 -12.25 7.74
CA GLY A 61 27.53 -13.15 7.63
C GLY A 61 27.19 -14.66 7.63
N PRO A 62 26.27 -15.16 8.47
CA PRO A 62 25.86 -16.57 8.40
C PRO A 62 25.19 -16.95 7.07
N LEU A 63 24.40 -16.05 6.49
CA LEU A 63 23.76 -16.25 5.19
C LEU A 63 24.81 -16.23 4.07
N ALA A 64 25.72 -15.25 4.10
CA ALA A 64 26.81 -15.15 3.13
C ALA A 64 27.72 -16.38 3.15
N LYS A 65 28.02 -16.91 4.35
CA LYS A 65 28.77 -18.16 4.50
C LYS A 65 28.07 -19.36 3.87
N ALA A 66 26.74 -19.46 4.01
CA ALA A 66 25.97 -20.53 3.37
C ALA A 66 25.99 -20.43 1.84
N VAL A 67 25.91 -19.21 1.30
CA VAL A 67 26.02 -18.95 -0.15
C VAL A 67 27.42 -19.32 -0.66
N ALA A 68 28.47 -18.88 0.02
CA ALA A 68 29.87 -19.17 -0.35
C ALA A 68 30.22 -20.67 -0.31
N GLN A 69 29.51 -21.48 0.49
CA GLN A 69 29.67 -22.93 0.49
C GLN A 69 29.06 -23.60 -0.75
N ILE A 70 28.02 -23.00 -1.33
CA ILE A 70 27.35 -23.50 -2.54
C ILE A 70 28.07 -23.00 -3.78
N ASP A 71 28.46 -21.72 -3.78
CA ASP A 71 29.18 -21.05 -4.86
C ASP A 71 30.42 -20.33 -4.28
N PRO A 72 31.58 -20.99 -4.28
CA PRO A 72 32.82 -20.44 -3.73
C PRO A 72 33.35 -19.20 -4.46
N GLU A 73 32.95 -19.02 -5.72
CA GLU A 73 33.37 -17.88 -6.55
C GLU A 73 32.44 -16.66 -6.37
N SER A 74 31.38 -16.80 -5.58
CA SER A 74 30.46 -15.71 -5.25
C SER A 74 31.15 -14.63 -4.40
N ASP A 75 30.79 -13.36 -4.63
CA ASP A 75 31.20 -12.23 -3.80
C ASP A 75 30.83 -12.40 -2.30
N ALA A 76 29.88 -13.29 -2.00
CA ALA A 76 29.53 -13.69 -0.64
C ALA A 76 30.71 -14.28 0.15
N ALA A 77 31.71 -14.85 -0.52
CA ALA A 77 32.93 -15.38 0.10
C ALA A 77 33.78 -14.29 0.78
N TYR A 78 33.64 -13.04 0.35
CA TYR A 78 34.39 -11.90 0.88
C TYR A 78 33.63 -11.09 1.94
N ILE A 79 32.35 -11.42 2.19
CA ILE A 79 31.54 -10.74 3.21
C ILE A 79 32.03 -11.16 4.61
N PRO A 80 32.37 -10.21 5.51
CA PRO A 80 32.78 -10.52 6.87
C PRO A 80 31.72 -11.31 7.66
N PRO A 81 32.12 -12.20 8.59
CA PRO A 81 31.18 -13.04 9.36
C PRO A 81 30.23 -12.26 10.27
N ASN A 82 30.64 -11.06 10.69
CA ASN A 82 29.87 -10.14 11.52
C ASN A 82 29.30 -8.97 10.71
N ALA A 83 29.38 -9.02 9.37
CA ALA A 83 28.88 -7.95 8.53
C ALA A 83 27.37 -7.81 8.69
N THR A 84 26.93 -6.57 8.77
CA THR A 84 25.52 -6.20 8.80
C THR A 84 24.99 -5.96 7.39
N LEU A 85 23.67 -6.03 7.21
CA LEU A 85 23.03 -5.71 5.94
C LEU A 85 23.35 -4.27 5.48
N GLY A 86 23.49 -3.33 6.41
CA GLY A 86 23.89 -1.95 6.12
C GLY A 86 25.29 -1.87 5.50
N GLU A 87 26.27 -2.55 6.09
CA GLU A 87 27.66 -2.58 5.60
C GLU A 87 27.78 -3.24 4.23
N VAL A 88 27.09 -4.37 4.01
CA VAL A 88 27.13 -5.12 2.74
C VAL A 88 26.47 -4.35 1.60
N THR A 89 25.40 -3.61 1.87
CA THR A 89 24.72 -2.80 0.84
C THR A 89 25.45 -1.49 0.52
N GLY A 90 26.62 -1.25 1.13
CA GLY A 90 27.41 -0.03 0.96
C GLY A 90 26.67 1.22 1.44
N ARG A 91 25.65 1.05 2.30
CA ARG A 91 24.73 2.13 2.67
C ARG A 91 25.16 2.74 4.00
N ASP A 92 25.44 4.04 3.90
CA ASP A 92 25.74 4.95 4.99
C ASP A 92 24.84 4.70 6.23
N PRO A 93 25.40 4.62 7.45
CA PRO A 93 24.64 4.47 8.69
C PRO A 93 23.51 5.50 8.88
N GLU A 94 23.58 6.68 8.25
CA GLU A 94 22.53 7.71 8.28
C GLU A 94 21.38 7.46 7.27
N TYR A 95 21.40 6.35 6.51
CA TYR A 95 20.42 6.08 5.46
C TYR A 95 18.98 6.01 5.97
N ALA A 96 18.75 5.43 7.16
CA ALA A 96 17.41 5.35 7.74
C ALA A 96 16.82 6.73 8.06
N GLU A 97 17.66 7.67 8.52
CA GLU A 97 17.25 9.04 8.85
C GLU A 97 16.92 9.84 7.59
N ARG A 98 17.75 9.72 6.54
CA ARG A 98 17.44 10.33 5.22
C ARG A 98 16.21 9.72 4.57
N MET A 99 16.01 8.40 4.65
CA MET A 99 14.80 7.74 4.15
C MET A 99 13.56 8.27 4.87
N GLY A 100 13.61 8.42 6.20
CA GLY A 100 12.52 9.01 6.97
C GLY A 100 12.21 10.45 6.53
N ALA A 101 13.24 11.26 6.28
CA ALA A 101 13.08 12.63 5.77
C ALA A 101 12.42 12.67 4.37
N ASP A 102 12.83 11.76 3.48
CA ASP A 102 12.31 11.66 2.12
C ASP A 102 10.85 11.18 2.08
N VAL A 103 10.51 10.19 2.92
CA VAL A 103 9.12 9.73 3.12
C VAL A 103 8.24 10.87 3.63
N ARG A 104 8.69 11.65 4.63
CA ARG A 104 7.93 12.82 5.12
C ARG A 104 7.75 13.89 4.03
N ALA A 105 8.77 14.12 3.20
CA ALA A 105 8.68 15.07 2.09
C ALA A 105 7.66 14.61 1.03
N THR A 106 7.75 13.34 0.62
CA THR A 106 6.84 12.74 -0.37
C THR A 106 5.40 12.71 0.13
N THR A 107 5.20 12.39 1.41
CA THR A 107 3.87 12.32 2.02
C THR A 107 3.21 13.70 2.09
N ARG A 108 3.96 14.75 2.46
CA ARG A 108 3.46 16.14 2.40
C ARG A 108 3.03 16.54 0.99
N MET A 109 3.84 16.19 -0.02
CA MET A 109 3.52 16.46 -1.42
C MET A 109 2.24 15.73 -1.86
N ALA A 110 2.10 14.45 -1.52
CA ALA A 110 0.91 13.67 -1.81
C ALA A 110 -0.35 14.25 -1.14
N GLY A 111 -0.23 14.71 0.11
CA GLY A 111 -1.32 15.39 0.82
C GLY A 111 -1.77 16.67 0.10
N HIS A 112 -0.83 17.51 -0.35
CA HIS A 112 -1.15 18.70 -1.13
C HIS A 112 -1.84 18.38 -2.47
N ALA A 113 -1.36 17.35 -3.19
CA ALA A 113 -1.99 16.90 -4.43
C ALA A 113 -3.42 16.37 -4.17
N ALA A 114 -3.62 15.60 -3.10
CA ALA A 114 -4.92 15.10 -2.70
C ALA A 114 -5.88 16.23 -2.31
N SER A 115 -5.42 17.26 -1.59
CA SER A 115 -6.22 18.45 -1.26
C SER A 115 -6.62 19.22 -2.54
N ALA A 116 -5.72 19.35 -3.50
CA ALA A 116 -6.03 19.99 -4.78
C ALA A 116 -7.10 19.19 -5.55
N LEU A 117 -6.96 17.86 -5.63
CA LEU A 117 -7.97 16.99 -6.26
C LEU A 117 -9.31 17.02 -5.53
N ALA A 118 -9.31 17.11 -4.19
CA ALA A 118 -10.54 17.23 -3.39
C ALA A 118 -11.29 18.53 -3.68
N ALA A 119 -10.58 19.63 -3.99
CA ALA A 119 -11.20 20.88 -4.41
C ALA A 119 -11.96 20.74 -5.75
N TYR A 120 -11.53 19.83 -6.62
CA TYR A 120 -12.20 19.52 -7.89
C TYR A 120 -13.27 18.43 -7.77
N ALA A 121 -13.38 17.75 -6.62
CA ALA A 121 -14.35 16.67 -6.43
C ALA A 121 -15.82 17.06 -6.68
N PRO A 122 -16.31 18.27 -6.32
CA PRO A 122 -17.68 18.67 -6.63
C PRO A 122 -17.94 18.74 -8.14
N VAL A 123 -17.00 19.29 -8.90
CA VAL A 123 -17.09 19.42 -10.37
C VAL A 123 -17.14 18.03 -11.02
N LEU A 124 -16.28 17.12 -10.57
CA LEU A 124 -16.27 15.74 -11.06
C LEU A 124 -17.58 15.00 -10.74
N LYS A 125 -18.15 15.25 -9.55
CA LYS A 125 -19.43 14.67 -9.12
C LYS A 125 -20.60 15.19 -9.96
N ASP A 126 -20.62 16.48 -10.26
CA ASP A 126 -21.69 17.07 -11.07
C ASP A 126 -21.63 16.58 -12.52
N MET A 127 -20.42 16.47 -13.08
CA MET A 127 -20.21 15.86 -14.40
C MET A 127 -20.68 14.39 -14.45
N ALA A 128 -20.37 13.60 -13.42
CA ALA A 128 -20.82 12.21 -13.34
C ALA A 128 -22.36 12.11 -13.25
N ARG A 129 -23.01 13.02 -12.53
CA ARG A 129 -24.48 13.09 -12.43
C ARG A 129 -25.11 13.44 -13.77
N ASP A 130 -24.54 14.42 -14.48
CA ASP A 130 -25.04 14.83 -15.80
C ASP A 130 -24.92 13.71 -16.83
N MET A 131 -23.80 12.96 -16.82
CA MET A 131 -23.62 11.79 -17.67
C MET A 131 -24.64 10.69 -17.35
N ALA A 132 -24.89 10.40 -16.07
CA ALA A 132 -25.89 9.42 -15.68
C ALA A 132 -27.30 9.82 -16.15
N ALA A 133 -27.66 11.10 -15.99
CA ALA A 133 -28.94 11.63 -16.44
C ALA A 133 -29.08 11.60 -17.98
N GLN A 134 -28.00 11.82 -18.73
CA GLN A 134 -28.01 11.65 -20.19
C GLN A 134 -28.29 10.19 -20.57
N TRP A 135 -27.61 9.24 -19.93
CA TRP A 135 -27.77 7.83 -20.24
C TRP A 135 -29.18 7.30 -19.92
N GLU A 136 -29.80 7.79 -18.85
CA GLU A 136 -31.19 7.45 -18.51
C GLU A 136 -32.18 7.98 -19.56
N ARG A 137 -31.94 9.18 -20.10
CA ARG A 137 -32.75 9.75 -21.19
C ARG A 137 -32.63 8.92 -22.47
N GLU A 138 -31.41 8.58 -22.88
CA GLU A 138 -31.17 7.73 -24.06
C GLU A 138 -31.86 6.36 -23.93
N ARG A 139 -31.85 5.76 -22.74
CA ARG A 139 -32.55 4.49 -22.49
C ARG A 139 -34.07 4.61 -22.50
N ALA A 140 -34.62 5.76 -22.10
CA ALA A 140 -36.06 6.00 -22.12
C ALA A 140 -36.56 6.21 -23.55
N ASP A 141 -35.80 6.92 -24.38
CA ASP A 141 -36.11 7.14 -25.79
C ASP A 141 -35.98 5.85 -26.61
N ALA A 142 -35.01 4.98 -26.30
CA ALA A 142 -34.85 3.68 -26.95
C ALA A 142 -35.96 2.65 -26.61
N ARG A 143 -36.84 2.94 -25.63
CA ARG A 143 -37.95 2.06 -25.21
C ARG A 143 -39.33 2.53 -25.70
N ARG A 144 -39.41 3.69 -26.34
CA ARG A 144 -40.63 4.19 -27.00
C ARG A 144 -40.61 3.85 -28.48
#